data_AF-A0A950DB65-F1
#
_entry.id   AF-A0A950DB65-F1
#
_cell.length_a   1.000
_cell.length_b   1.000
_cell.length_c   1.000
_cell.angle_alpha   90.00
_cell.angle_beta   90.00
_cell.angle_gamma   90.00
#
_symmetry.space_group_name_H-M   'P 1'
#
loop_
_entity.id
_entity.type
_entity.pdbx_description
1 polymer ?
#
loop_
_entity_poly.entity_id
_entity_poly.type
_entity_poly.pdbx_seq_one_letter_code
_entity_poly.pdbx_strand_id
1 'polypeptide(L)'
;MPFRSPKITKSERIAPSSATCRAEAEQRRISAPAVAWPREIQGTSTPAFYQTGLFRLLLVWASLLAIFYIGSCGYPRLLDQIDGQYAGAAREMISRNDWLVPTQNSIPRLRKPPLAYWMEILSLRTFGENEFAARLPICLATFAWFIATAGLAYECSRDKLTSLASSLILATFFGTFQFCHLIMPEPAFGFLTT
;
A
#
# COMPACT_ATOMS: atom_id res chain seq x y z
N MET A 1 -69.13 22.68 31.43
CA MET A 1 -69.61 21.98 30.21
C MET A 1 -68.50 21.04 29.74
N PRO A 2 -68.73 19.72 29.63
CA PRO A 2 -67.68 18.76 29.31
C PRO A 2 -67.30 18.82 27.83
N PHE A 3 -65.99 18.92 27.57
CA PHE A 3 -65.37 18.93 26.24
C PHE A 3 -65.44 17.52 25.63
N ARG A 4 -66.27 17.36 24.58
CA ARG A 4 -66.50 16.10 23.87
C ARG A 4 -65.30 15.81 22.96
N SER A 5 -64.49 14.82 23.31
CA SER A 5 -63.38 14.38 22.46
C SER A 5 -63.91 13.73 21.16
N PRO A 6 -63.31 14.02 19.99
CA PRO A 6 -63.60 13.27 18.77
C PRO A 6 -62.97 11.88 18.89
N LYS A 7 -63.78 10.85 18.67
CA LYS A 7 -63.35 9.45 18.59
C LYS A 7 -62.38 9.30 17.40
N ILE A 8 -61.11 8.98 17.67
CA ILE A 8 -60.16 8.58 16.64
C ILE A 8 -60.55 7.16 16.21
N THR A 9 -61.26 7.07 15.10
CA THR A 9 -61.52 5.82 14.39
C THR A 9 -60.19 5.23 13.93
N LYS A 10 -59.91 4.03 14.41
CA LYS A 10 -58.78 3.17 14.06
C LYS A 10 -58.93 2.73 12.60
N SER A 11 -58.69 3.64 11.64
CA SER A 11 -58.70 3.28 10.22
C SER A 11 -57.49 2.41 9.94
N GLU A 12 -57.78 1.24 9.40
CA GLU A 12 -56.84 0.20 9.00
C GLU A 12 -55.57 0.77 8.38
N ARG A 13 -54.44 0.47 9.02
CA ARG A 13 -53.13 0.62 8.40
C ARG A 13 -53.00 -0.53 7.40
N ILE A 14 -53.63 -0.39 6.24
CA ILE A 14 -53.55 -1.36 5.14
C ILE A 14 -52.08 -1.43 4.74
N ALA A 15 -51.42 -2.54 5.06
CA ALA A 15 -50.07 -2.81 4.58
C ALA A 15 -50.12 -2.82 3.04
N PRO A 16 -49.20 -2.15 2.34
CA PRO A 16 -49.19 -2.16 0.89
C PRO A 16 -49.09 -3.60 0.39
N SER A 17 -49.98 -3.97 -0.53
CA SER A 17 -50.00 -5.30 -1.12
C SER A 17 -48.63 -5.63 -1.75
N SER A 18 -48.25 -6.91 -1.77
CA SER A 18 -47.00 -7.36 -2.38
C SER A 18 -46.87 -6.94 -3.85
N ALA A 19 -47.99 -6.71 -4.54
CA ALA A 19 -48.06 -6.20 -5.90
C ALA A 19 -47.64 -4.72 -6.00
N THR A 20 -48.09 -3.87 -5.08
CA THR A 20 -47.70 -2.44 -5.06
C THR A 20 -46.24 -2.25 -4.69
N CYS A 21 -45.71 -3.07 -3.76
CA CYS A 21 -44.28 -3.05 -3.43
C CYS A 21 -43.40 -3.51 -4.61
N ARG A 22 -43.87 -4.50 -5.39
CA ARG A 22 -43.17 -4.97 -6.59
C ARG A 22 -43.17 -3.92 -7.71
N ALA A 23 -44.27 -3.20 -7.91
CA ALA A 23 -44.36 -2.11 -8.88
C ALA A 23 -43.47 -0.91 -8.51
N GLU A 24 -43.40 -0.54 -7.22
CA GLU A 24 -42.49 0.53 -6.75
C GLU A 24 -41.01 0.13 -6.88
N ALA A 25 -40.67 -1.15 -6.67
CA ALA A 25 -39.32 -1.65 -6.86
C ALA A 25 -38.89 -1.64 -8.34
N GLU A 26 -39.79 -1.94 -9.27
CA GLU A 26 -39.56 -1.81 -10.71
C GLU A 26 -39.37 -0.36 -11.13
N GLN A 27 -40.23 0.54 -10.63
CA GLN A 27 -40.13 1.97 -10.91
C GLN A 27 -38.78 2.54 -10.43
N ARG A 28 -38.29 2.11 -9.25
CA ARG A 28 -36.98 2.52 -8.72
C ARG A 28 -35.79 1.99 -9.51
N ARG A 29 -35.89 0.80 -10.11
CA ARG A 29 -34.84 0.28 -11.00
C ARG A 29 -34.75 1.10 -12.29
N ILE A 30 -35.89 1.53 -12.82
CA ILE A 30 -35.95 2.32 -14.06
C ILE A 30 -35.53 3.77 -13.82
N SER A 31 -35.85 4.34 -12.66
CA SER A 31 -35.50 5.72 -12.29
C SER A 31 -34.12 5.88 -11.64
N ALA A 32 -33.38 4.79 -11.42
CA ALA A 32 -32.02 4.89 -10.89
C ALA A 32 -31.17 5.64 -11.94
N PRO A 33 -30.52 6.76 -11.56
CA PRO A 33 -29.62 7.44 -12.49
C PRO A 33 -28.57 6.42 -12.92
N ALA A 34 -28.39 6.25 -14.22
CA ALA A 34 -27.31 5.45 -14.77
C ALA A 34 -26.01 6.07 -14.23
N VAL A 35 -25.48 5.50 -13.16
CA VAL A 35 -24.14 5.80 -12.68
C VAL A 35 -23.25 5.31 -13.81
N ALA A 36 -22.92 6.24 -14.70
CA ALA A 36 -21.99 6.04 -15.79
C ALA A 36 -20.64 5.83 -15.13
N TRP A 37 -20.34 4.58 -14.79
CA TRP A 37 -18.97 4.17 -14.54
C TRP A 37 -18.17 4.60 -15.77
N PRO A 38 -17.09 5.40 -15.61
CA PRO A 38 -16.24 5.76 -16.74
C PRO A 38 -15.72 4.47 -17.36
N ARG A 39 -16.35 4.05 -18.46
CA ARG A 39 -15.94 2.92 -19.27
C ARG A 39 -14.97 3.44 -20.31
N GLU A 40 -13.73 3.63 -19.88
CA GLU A 40 -12.56 3.43 -20.72
C GLU A 40 -11.31 3.41 -19.84
N ILE A 41 -10.87 2.20 -19.50
CA ILE A 41 -9.45 1.96 -19.19
C ILE A 41 -8.77 1.93 -20.56
N GLN A 42 -8.69 3.07 -21.23
CA GLN A 42 -7.92 3.21 -22.48
C GLN A 42 -6.48 2.78 -22.16
N GLY A 43 -5.96 1.88 -22.99
CA GLY A 43 -4.84 1.01 -22.69
C GLY A 43 -3.70 1.69 -21.94
N THR A 44 -3.10 0.98 -20.99
CA THR A 44 -1.92 1.38 -20.25
C THR A 44 -0.74 1.56 -21.22
N SER A 45 -0.72 2.65 -21.98
CA SER A 45 0.50 3.14 -22.58
C SER A 45 1.43 3.40 -21.41
N THR A 46 2.52 2.65 -21.31
CA THR A 46 3.57 2.94 -20.34
C THR A 46 3.87 4.44 -20.42
N PRO A 47 3.81 5.19 -19.31
CA PRO A 47 3.92 6.63 -19.40
C PRO A 47 5.27 6.96 -20.05
N ALA A 48 5.24 7.93 -20.98
CA ALA A 48 6.38 8.29 -21.83
C ALA A 48 7.68 8.52 -21.04
N PHE A 49 7.56 8.82 -19.75
CA PHE A 49 8.61 8.86 -18.74
C PHE A 49 9.57 7.66 -18.78
N TYR A 50 9.05 6.42 -18.77
CA TYR A 50 9.88 5.20 -18.67
C TYR A 50 10.76 4.94 -19.90
N GLN A 51 10.45 5.59 -21.04
CA GLN A 51 11.20 5.43 -22.28
C GLN A 51 12.33 6.47 -22.44
N THR A 52 12.48 7.42 -21.52
CA THR A 52 13.50 8.45 -21.60
C THR A 52 14.86 7.99 -21.03
N GLY A 53 15.96 8.58 -21.51
CA GLY A 53 17.29 8.38 -20.91
C GLY A 53 17.37 8.80 -19.42
N LEU A 54 16.41 9.61 -18.97
CA LEU A 54 16.23 10.00 -17.58
C LEU A 54 15.96 8.81 -16.67
N PHE A 55 15.10 7.90 -17.11
CA PHE A 55 14.76 6.69 -16.36
C PHE A 55 15.99 5.81 -16.16
N ARG A 56 16.86 5.70 -17.18
CA ARG A 56 18.14 4.98 -17.05
C ARG A 56 19.07 5.66 -16.03
N LEU A 57 19.13 6.98 -16.03
CA LEU A 57 19.94 7.73 -15.07
C LEU A 57 19.42 7.57 -13.63
N LEU A 58 18.10 7.59 -13.44
CA LEU A 58 17.46 7.30 -12.15
C LEU A 58 17.74 5.88 -11.68
N LEU A 59 17.69 4.89 -12.59
CA LEU A 59 18.06 3.51 -12.27
C LEU A 59 19.53 3.37 -11.86
N VAL A 60 20.44 4.09 -12.52
CA VAL A 60 21.86 4.10 -12.14
C VAL A 60 22.08 4.78 -10.78
N TRP A 61 21.41 5.90 -10.52
CA TRP A 61 21.48 6.56 -9.22
C TRP A 61 20.89 5.70 -8.09
N ALA A 62 19.74 5.09 -8.36
CA ALA A 62 19.11 4.11 -7.48
C ALA A 62 20.04 2.94 -7.21
N SER A 63 20.68 2.36 -8.23
CA SER A 63 21.61 1.23 -8.04
C SER A 63 22.86 1.63 -7.27
N LEU A 64 23.42 2.83 -7.51
CA LEU A 64 24.55 3.35 -6.73
C LEU A 64 24.18 3.56 -5.25
N LEU A 65 22.99 4.10 -4.98
CA LEU A 65 22.46 4.20 -3.62
C LEU A 65 22.28 2.79 -3.03
N ALA A 66 21.70 1.85 -3.76
CA ALA A 66 21.56 0.46 -3.32
C ALA A 66 22.90 -0.14 -2.92
N ILE A 67 23.92 0.00 -3.75
CA ILE A 67 25.26 -0.52 -3.50
C ILE A 67 25.88 0.17 -2.28
N PHE A 68 25.72 1.49 -2.14
CA PHE A 68 26.18 2.23 -0.97
C PHE A 68 25.49 1.76 0.32
N TYR A 69 24.17 1.56 0.28
CA TYR A 69 23.37 1.04 1.40
C TYR A 69 23.73 -0.40 1.76
N ILE A 70 23.89 -1.26 0.75
CA ILE A 70 24.29 -2.66 0.92
C ILE A 70 25.71 -2.74 1.50
N GLY A 71 26.62 -1.86 1.06
CA GLY A 71 27.96 -1.74 1.63
C GLY A 71 27.95 -1.27 3.09
N SER A 72 26.96 -0.45 3.47
CA SER A 72 26.78 0.01 4.85
C SER A 72 26.02 -0.99 5.74
N CYS A 73 25.39 -2.04 5.19
CA CYS A 73 24.59 -3.00 5.96
C CYS A 73 25.39 -3.81 7.00
N GLY A 74 26.72 -3.83 6.92
CA GLY A 74 27.58 -4.48 7.91
C GLY A 74 27.72 -3.73 9.25
N TYR A 75 27.32 -2.44 9.30
CA TYR A 75 27.45 -1.58 10.47
C TYR A 75 26.28 -0.58 10.52
N PRO A 76 25.36 -0.64 11.52
CA PRO A 76 25.32 -1.52 12.68
C PRO A 76 24.71 -2.90 12.39
N ARG A 77 25.25 -3.94 13.04
CA ARG A 77 24.56 -5.24 13.25
C ARG A 77 23.14 -4.98 13.73
N LEU A 78 22.19 -5.89 13.51
CA LEU A 78 20.81 -5.81 14.02
C LEU A 78 20.78 -5.45 15.52
N LEU A 79 20.85 -4.17 15.83
CA LEU A 79 21.01 -3.60 17.17
C LEU A 79 19.72 -2.93 17.61
N ASP A 80 18.77 -2.73 16.68
CA ASP A 80 17.46 -2.22 17.02
C ASP A 80 16.52 -3.38 17.40
N GLN A 81 15.87 -3.23 18.55
CA GLN A 81 14.92 -4.18 19.10
C GLN A 81 13.73 -4.40 18.14
N ILE A 82 13.48 -3.43 17.26
CA ILE A 82 12.42 -3.46 16.26
C ILE A 82 12.78 -4.38 15.09
N ASP A 83 13.99 -4.29 14.56
CA ASP A 83 14.46 -5.10 13.42
C ASP A 83 14.51 -6.59 13.77
N GLY A 84 15.00 -6.90 14.98
CA GLY A 84 15.01 -8.27 15.50
C GLY A 84 13.59 -8.84 15.70
N GLN A 85 12.58 -8.00 15.93
CA GLN A 85 11.18 -8.46 16.04
C GLN A 85 10.59 -8.85 14.68
N TYR A 86 10.87 -8.11 13.61
CA TYR A 86 10.40 -8.45 12.26
C TYR A 86 11.13 -9.69 11.73
N ALA A 87 12.45 -9.70 11.80
CA ALA A 87 13.26 -10.82 11.37
C ALA A 87 12.95 -12.09 12.17
N GLY A 88 12.76 -11.97 13.48
CA GLY A 88 12.32 -13.08 14.34
C GLY A 88 10.94 -13.60 13.95
N ALA A 89 9.98 -12.70 13.71
CA ALA A 89 8.61 -13.09 13.36
C ALA A 89 8.58 -13.79 12.00
N ALA A 90 9.31 -13.27 11.02
CA ALA A 90 9.44 -13.89 9.71
C ALA A 90 10.05 -15.30 9.81
N ARG A 91 11.08 -15.49 10.66
CA ARG A 91 11.67 -16.81 10.92
C ARG A 91 10.70 -17.78 11.59
N GLU A 92 9.93 -17.32 12.58
CA GLU A 92 8.92 -18.16 13.24
C GLU A 92 7.76 -18.51 12.29
N MET A 93 7.36 -17.60 11.39
CA MET A 93 6.36 -17.88 10.35
C MET A 93 6.86 -18.92 9.34
N ILE A 94 8.14 -18.86 8.96
CA ILE A 94 8.77 -19.87 8.08
C ILE A 94 8.79 -21.23 8.77
N SER A 95 9.19 -21.29 10.05
CA SER A 95 9.32 -22.56 10.78
C SER A 95 7.96 -23.20 11.10
N ARG A 96 6.94 -22.40 11.41
CA ARG A 96 5.56 -22.87 11.62
C ARG A 96 4.82 -23.19 10.32
N ASN A 97 5.33 -22.72 9.18
CA ASN A 97 4.67 -22.77 7.89
C ASN A 97 3.26 -22.15 7.88
N ASP A 98 3.01 -21.20 8.80
CA ASP A 98 1.79 -20.40 8.88
C ASP A 98 2.14 -18.97 8.48
N TRP A 99 1.58 -18.52 7.35
CA TRP A 99 1.90 -17.22 6.76
C TRP A 99 0.83 -16.17 7.06
N LEU A 100 -0.25 -16.55 7.74
CA LEU A 100 -1.37 -15.66 7.99
C LEU A 100 -1.17 -14.92 9.32
N VAL A 101 -0.68 -15.62 10.34
CA VAL A 101 -0.53 -15.06 11.69
C VAL A 101 0.96 -14.86 12.02
N PRO A 102 1.48 -13.62 11.94
CA PRO A 102 2.83 -13.33 12.43
C PRO A 102 2.90 -13.56 13.94
N THR A 103 3.77 -14.48 14.36
CA THR A 103 4.08 -14.76 15.76
C THR A 103 5.54 -14.43 16.04
N GLN A 104 5.82 -13.83 17.20
CA GLN A 104 7.19 -13.63 17.69
C GLN A 104 7.26 -14.14 19.13
N ASN A 105 8.18 -15.06 19.40
CA ASN A 105 8.29 -15.75 20.68
C ASN A 105 6.94 -16.36 21.10
N SER A 106 6.23 -17.01 20.17
CA SER A 106 4.88 -17.57 20.36
C SER A 106 3.74 -16.59 20.65
N ILE A 107 3.99 -15.28 20.62
CA ILE A 107 2.96 -14.25 20.83
C ILE A 107 2.52 -13.70 19.45
N PRO A 108 1.22 -13.74 19.10
CA PRO A 108 0.73 -13.20 17.84
C PRO A 108 0.81 -11.67 17.80
N ARG A 109 1.40 -11.11 16.74
CA ARG A 109 1.57 -9.67 16.51
C ARG A 109 0.80 -9.19 15.28
N LEU A 110 -0.50 -9.01 15.43
CA LEU A 110 -1.38 -8.52 14.35
C LEU A 110 -1.44 -6.98 14.28
N ARG A 111 -0.30 -6.30 14.48
CA ARG A 111 -0.25 -4.83 14.43
C ARG A 111 -0.12 -4.25 13.02
N LYS A 112 0.43 -5.04 12.09
CA LYS A 112 0.70 -4.64 10.71
C LYS A 112 0.16 -5.72 9.76
N PRO A 113 -0.25 -5.37 8.53
CA PRO A 113 -0.76 -6.35 7.59
C PRO A 113 0.34 -7.35 7.17
N PRO A 114 -0.02 -8.58 6.77
CA PRO A 114 0.92 -9.68 6.53
C PRO A 114 1.83 -9.46 5.31
N LEU A 115 1.46 -8.54 4.41
CA LEU A 115 2.18 -8.28 3.15
C LEU A 115 3.65 -7.94 3.37
N ALA A 116 3.97 -7.15 4.40
CA ALA A 116 5.36 -6.82 4.73
C ALA A 116 6.17 -8.07 5.08
N TYR A 117 5.59 -8.96 5.89
CA TYR A 117 6.22 -10.23 6.29
C TYR A 117 6.39 -11.17 5.12
N TRP A 118 5.46 -11.20 4.15
CA TRP A 118 5.61 -12.05 2.97
C TRP A 118 6.79 -11.65 2.09
N MET A 119 7.02 -10.34 1.90
CA MET A 119 8.19 -9.85 1.16
C MET A 119 9.51 -10.20 1.88
N GLU A 120 9.52 -10.13 3.21
CA GLU A 120 10.65 -10.51 4.04
C GLU A 120 10.91 -12.03 3.99
N ILE A 121 9.87 -12.85 4.17
CA ILE A 121 9.93 -14.31 4.06
C ILE A 121 10.45 -14.74 2.70
N LEU A 122 9.98 -14.12 1.62
CA LEU A 122 10.43 -14.45 0.26
C LEU A 122 11.93 -14.18 0.12
N SER A 123 12.41 -13.05 0.62
CA SER A 123 13.83 -12.71 0.58
C SER A 123 14.70 -13.61 1.45
N LEU A 124 14.24 -13.96 2.65
CA LEU A 124 14.90 -14.92 3.54
C LEU A 124 14.97 -16.33 2.93
N ARG A 125 13.93 -16.73 2.17
CA ARG A 125 13.94 -18.02 1.46
C ARG A 125 14.91 -18.04 0.27
N THR A 126 15.10 -16.92 -0.43
CA THR A 126 15.97 -16.87 -1.62
C THR A 126 17.45 -16.66 -1.27
N PHE A 127 17.75 -15.82 -0.28
CA PHE A 127 19.12 -15.46 0.11
C PHE A 127 19.62 -16.11 1.41
N GLY A 128 18.74 -16.85 2.10
CA GLY A 128 19.04 -17.48 3.38
C GLY A 128 18.83 -16.54 4.58
N GLU A 129 19.03 -17.08 5.79
CA GLU A 129 18.90 -16.33 7.04
C GLU A 129 20.09 -15.38 7.25
N ASN A 130 20.04 -14.21 6.63
CA ASN A 130 21.06 -13.17 6.76
C ASN A 130 20.42 -11.80 6.98
N GLU A 131 21.12 -10.90 7.67
CA GLU A 131 20.66 -9.51 7.89
C GLU A 131 20.43 -8.78 6.55
N PHE A 132 21.28 -9.09 5.57
CA PHE A 132 21.15 -8.62 4.20
C PHE A 132 19.81 -9.03 3.56
N ALA A 133 19.44 -10.31 3.73
CA ALA A 133 18.22 -10.85 3.14
C ALA A 133 16.97 -10.20 3.76
N ALA A 134 16.99 -9.90 5.05
CA ALA A 134 15.87 -9.20 5.72
C ALA A 134 15.69 -7.76 5.22
N ARG A 135 16.77 -7.05 4.87
CA ARG A 135 16.73 -5.65 4.41
C ARG A 135 16.50 -5.48 2.90
N LEU A 136 16.85 -6.47 2.09
CA LEU A 136 16.65 -6.44 0.64
C LEU A 136 15.23 -6.02 0.17
N PRO A 137 14.12 -6.51 0.75
CA PRO A 137 12.78 -6.08 0.33
C PRO A 137 12.52 -4.60 0.62
N ILE A 138 13.07 -4.04 1.71
CA ILE A 138 12.90 -2.62 2.03
C ILE A 138 13.67 -1.73 1.06
N CYS A 139 14.87 -2.15 0.68
CA CYS A 139 15.65 -1.47 -0.34
C CYS A 139 14.88 -1.45 -1.68
N LEU A 140 14.32 -2.58 -2.10
CA LEU A 140 13.51 -2.63 -3.33
C LEU A 140 12.28 -1.72 -3.25
N ALA A 141 11.61 -1.67 -2.10
CA ALA A 141 10.46 -0.81 -1.90
C ALA A 141 10.80 0.68 -1.97
N THR A 142 11.93 1.11 -1.38
CA THR A 142 12.39 2.51 -1.47
C THR A 142 12.76 2.88 -2.91
N PHE A 143 13.37 1.97 -3.67
CA PHE A 143 13.64 2.18 -5.09
C PHE A 143 12.36 2.33 -5.92
N ALA A 144 11.38 1.45 -5.68
CA ALA A 144 10.09 1.55 -6.33
C ALA A 144 9.42 2.89 -6.03
N TRP A 145 9.52 3.37 -4.78
CA TRP A 145 8.98 4.67 -4.37
C TRP A 145 9.65 5.85 -5.07
N PHE A 146 10.98 5.85 -5.23
CA PHE A 146 11.68 6.89 -5.99
C PHE A 146 11.24 6.95 -7.45
N ILE A 147 11.06 5.78 -8.07
CA ILE A 147 10.60 5.69 -9.46
C ILE A 147 9.16 6.19 -9.60
N ALA A 148 8.27 5.79 -8.67
CA ALA A 148 6.87 6.23 -8.66
C ALA A 148 6.76 7.76 -8.49
N THR A 149 7.48 8.33 -7.52
CA THR A 149 7.48 9.78 -7.28
C THR A 149 8.03 10.56 -8.47
N ALA A 150 9.08 10.06 -9.13
CA ALA A 150 9.60 10.67 -10.35
C ALA A 150 8.59 10.60 -11.51
N GLY A 151 7.88 9.47 -11.65
CA GLY A 151 6.82 9.28 -12.65
C GLY A 151 5.66 10.25 -12.45
N LEU A 152 5.14 10.35 -11.22
CA LEU A 152 4.07 11.30 -10.88
C LEU A 152 4.49 12.76 -11.07
N ALA A 153 5.69 13.12 -10.63
CA ALA A 153 6.21 14.48 -10.82
C ALA A 153 6.31 14.83 -12.31
N TYR A 154 6.68 13.86 -13.15
CA TYR A 154 6.70 14.04 -14.60
C TYR A 154 5.28 14.17 -15.19
N GLU A 155 4.32 13.39 -14.72
CA GLU A 155 2.92 13.50 -15.19
C GLU A 155 2.28 14.84 -14.81
N CYS A 156 2.55 15.34 -13.60
CA CYS A 156 2.04 16.62 -13.13
C CYS A 156 2.67 17.81 -13.85
N SER A 157 4.00 17.85 -13.94
CA SER A 157 4.72 19.04 -14.42
C SER A 157 5.12 18.97 -15.90
N ARG A 158 5.16 17.77 -16.51
CA ARG A 158 5.67 17.48 -17.87
C ARG A 158 7.12 17.92 -18.14
N ASP A 159 7.78 18.44 -17.11
CA ASP A 159 9.17 18.89 -17.12
C ASP A 159 10.11 17.82 -16.58
N LYS A 160 11.16 17.52 -17.34
CA LYS A 160 12.19 16.52 -16.98
C LYS A 160 13.00 16.95 -15.76
N LEU A 161 13.32 18.25 -15.65
CA LEU A 161 14.12 18.79 -14.54
C LEU A 161 13.35 18.71 -13.23
N THR A 162 12.06 18.99 -13.23
CA THR A 162 11.20 18.93 -12.04
C THR A 162 11.11 17.49 -11.52
N SER A 163 10.90 16.52 -12.41
CA SER A 163 10.90 15.10 -12.04
C SER A 163 12.24 14.64 -11.43
N LEU A 164 13.37 15.05 -12.03
CA LEU A 164 14.69 14.78 -11.46
C LEU A 164 14.87 15.44 -10.10
N ALA A 165 14.55 16.73 -9.99
CA ALA A 165 14.74 17.48 -8.75
C ALA A 165 13.92 16.87 -7.61
N SER A 166 12.64 16.52 -7.83
CA SER A 166 11.80 15.87 -6.84
C SER A 166 12.39 14.55 -6.34
N SER A 167 12.84 13.70 -7.27
CA SER A 167 13.46 12.41 -6.92
C SER A 167 14.80 12.56 -6.18
N LEU A 168 15.64 13.52 -6.59
CA LEU A 168 16.91 13.85 -5.94
C LEU A 168 16.71 14.39 -4.53
N ILE A 169 15.70 15.25 -4.34
CA ILE A 169 15.34 15.78 -3.02
C ILE A 169 14.90 14.64 -2.11
N LEU A 170 14.07 13.71 -2.60
CA LEU A 170 13.64 12.55 -1.81
C LEU A 170 14.82 11.62 -1.48
N ALA A 171 15.75 11.43 -2.42
CA ALA A 171 16.93 10.58 -2.23
C ALA A 171 17.96 11.19 -1.27
N THR A 172 18.08 12.52 -1.23
CA THR A 172 18.98 13.23 -0.30
C THR A 172 18.36 13.48 1.07
N PHE A 173 17.05 13.31 1.22
CA PHE A 173 16.39 13.43 2.50
C PHE A 173 16.88 12.33 3.46
N PHE A 174 17.51 12.75 4.56
CA PHE A 174 18.10 11.83 5.55
C PHE A 174 17.11 10.75 6.06
N GLY A 175 15.81 11.02 6.06
CA GLY A 175 14.79 10.04 6.43
C GLY A 175 14.81 8.78 5.56
N THR A 176 15.04 8.89 4.25
CA THR A 176 15.09 7.71 3.37
C THR A 176 16.31 6.83 3.66
N PHE A 177 17.42 7.45 4.09
CA PHE A 177 18.60 6.73 4.58
C PHE A 177 18.30 5.92 5.85
N GLN A 178 17.55 6.52 6.78
CA GLN A 178 17.14 5.86 8.03
C GLN A 178 16.16 4.70 7.78
N PHE A 179 15.21 4.87 6.87
CA PHE A 179 14.24 3.82 6.52
C PHE A 179 14.85 2.62 5.81
N CYS A 180 15.99 2.78 5.13
CA CYS A 180 16.74 1.63 4.59
C CYS A 180 17.48 0.85 5.67
N HIS A 181 17.82 1.49 6.80
CA HIS A 181 18.53 0.85 7.90
C HIS A 181 17.59 0.15 8.89
N LEU A 182 16.37 0.68 9.06
CA LEU A 182 15.32 0.08 9.87
C LEU A 182 14.43 -0.83 9.04
N ILE A 183 14.10 -2.02 9.54
CA ILE A 183 13.12 -2.94 8.93
C ILE A 183 11.71 -2.39 9.25
N MET A 184 11.39 -1.25 8.65
CA MET A 184 10.08 -0.61 8.74
C MET A 184 9.37 -0.69 7.39
N PRO A 185 8.17 -1.29 7.29
CA PRO A 185 7.45 -1.43 6.02
C PRO A 185 6.85 -0.14 5.47
N GLU A 186 7.12 1.01 6.11
CA GLU A 186 6.56 2.32 5.72
C GLU A 186 6.89 2.73 4.29
N PRO A 187 8.12 2.53 3.76
CA PRO A 187 8.42 2.84 2.36
C PRO A 187 7.63 1.98 1.37
N ALA A 188 7.32 0.73 1.73
CA ALA A 188 6.50 -0.12 0.89
C ALA A 188 5.05 0.38 0.80
N PHE A 189 4.51 0.93 1.89
CA PHE A 189 3.21 1.61 1.85
C PHE A 189 3.29 2.93 1.09
N GLY A 190 4.35 3.71 1.28
CA GLY A 190 4.58 4.96 0.56
C GLY A 190 4.51 4.76 -0.95
N PHE A 191 5.22 3.76 -1.47
CA PHE A 191 5.17 3.38 -2.88
C PHE A 191 3.75 3.02 -3.35
N LEU A 192 2.99 2.25 -2.57
CA LEU A 192 1.64 1.83 -2.98
C LEU A 192 0.64 2.99 -3.01
N THR A 193 0.90 4.07 -2.28
CA THR A 193 0.01 5.25 -2.22
C THR A 193 0.35 6.34 -3.22
N THR A 194 1.58 6.36 -3.73
CA THR A 194 2.04 7.30 -4.77
C THR A 194 1.76 6.70 -6.14
#